data_AF-A0A7C6F399-F1
#
_entry.id   AF-A0A7C6F399-F1
#
_cell.length_a   1.000
_cell.length_b   1.000
_cell.length_c   1.000
_cell.angle_alpha   90.00
_cell.angle_beta   90.00
_cell.angle_gamma   90.00
#
_symmetry.space_group_name_H-M   'P 1'
#
loop_
_entity.id
_entity.type
_entity.pdbx_description
1 polymer ?
#
loop_
_entity_poly.entity_id
_entity_poly.type
_entity_poly.pdbx_seq_one_letter_code
_entity_poly.pdbx_strand_id
1 'polypeptide(L)'
;LDGLNDLIVGSRNGSVLWLRNIGSGEQPNWAPPVSLVWPCEEENTLLIPYRNGMELWAPTPGWSTQPAVGDLNGDHLPDLVVGDSNCRVVKYRELSPEERKEIDALLKKRVDLLQKIGQSPPEAITTEKAMLWETTLELIQKSTDRRYERCGWLWYFQRQSLATPDE
;
A
#
# COMPACT_ATOMS: atom_id res chain seq x y z
N LEU A 1 -5.53 5.86 28.37
CA LEU A 1 -6.10 4.67 27.69
C LEU A 1 -7.31 4.17 28.49
N ASP A 2 -8.27 3.49 27.87
CA ASP A 2 -9.49 2.99 28.54
C ASP A 2 -9.31 1.59 29.18
N GLY A 3 -8.11 1.01 29.09
CA GLY A 3 -7.76 -0.27 29.71
C GLY A 3 -8.23 -1.51 28.95
N LEU A 4 -8.88 -1.32 27.78
CA LEU A 4 -9.29 -2.40 26.89
C LEU A 4 -8.23 -2.63 25.81
N ASN A 5 -8.09 -3.89 25.40
CA ASN A 5 -7.23 -4.24 24.27
C ASN A 5 -7.94 -3.93 22.96
N ASP A 6 -7.43 -2.93 22.24
CA ASP A 6 -7.82 -2.60 20.88
C ASP A 6 -7.05 -3.42 19.85
N LEU A 7 -7.51 -3.39 18.59
CA LEU A 7 -6.86 -4.07 17.48
C LEU A 7 -6.30 -3.08 16.47
N ILE A 8 -5.03 -3.29 16.07
CA ILE A 8 -4.40 -2.60 14.94
C ILE A 8 -4.15 -3.62 13.82
N VAL A 9 -4.60 -3.30 12.61
CA VAL A 9 -4.55 -4.21 11.45
C VAL A 9 -3.80 -3.56 10.31
N GLY A 10 -2.73 -4.20 9.86
CA GLY A 10 -2.03 -3.85 8.62
C GLY A 10 -2.71 -4.50 7.41
N SER A 11 -2.77 -3.78 6.30
CA SER A 11 -3.41 -4.25 5.06
C SER A 11 -2.43 -4.29 3.88
N ARG A 12 -2.72 -5.15 2.91
CA ARG A 12 -1.89 -5.30 1.69
C ARG A 12 -1.78 -4.00 0.89
N ASN A 13 -2.83 -3.21 0.85
CA ASN A 13 -2.90 -1.93 0.15
C ASN A 13 -2.17 -0.77 0.88
N GLY A 14 -1.37 -1.05 1.91
CA GLY A 14 -0.62 -0.02 2.62
C GLY A 14 -1.36 0.65 3.78
N SER A 15 -2.66 0.37 3.98
CA SER A 15 -3.41 1.01 5.07
C SER A 15 -3.21 0.33 6.41
N VAL A 16 -3.27 1.12 7.48
CA VAL A 16 -3.33 0.65 8.86
C VAL A 16 -4.66 1.06 9.46
N LEU A 17 -5.42 0.08 9.96
CA LEU A 17 -6.73 0.26 10.55
C LEU A 17 -6.66 0.07 12.07
N TRP A 18 -7.44 0.88 12.79
CA TRP A 18 -7.69 0.72 14.21
C TRP A 18 -9.15 0.32 14.43
N LEU A 19 -9.34 -0.76 15.18
CA LEU A 19 -10.64 -1.23 15.63
C LEU A 19 -10.66 -1.13 17.15
N ARG A 20 -11.44 -0.17 17.65
CA ARG A 20 -11.61 0.03 19.09
C ARG A 20 -12.48 -1.07 19.68
N ASN A 21 -12.04 -1.66 20.80
CA ASN A 21 -12.86 -2.55 21.60
C ASN A 21 -13.88 -1.74 22.40
N ILE A 22 -15.15 -1.98 22.12
CA ILE A 22 -16.32 -1.41 22.80
C ILE A 22 -17.08 -2.46 23.64
N GLY A 23 -16.51 -3.66 23.77
CA GLY A 23 -17.01 -4.74 24.60
C GLY A 23 -16.25 -4.80 25.93
N SER A 24 -15.85 -6.01 26.33
CA SER A 24 -15.01 -6.24 27.51
C SER A 24 -13.67 -6.87 27.12
N GLY A 25 -12.77 -7.02 28.10
CA GLY A 25 -11.48 -7.72 27.88
C GLY A 25 -11.65 -9.21 27.58
N GLU A 26 -12.68 -9.87 28.13
CA GLU A 26 -12.96 -11.29 27.91
C GLU A 26 -13.86 -11.53 26.69
N GLN A 27 -14.70 -10.56 26.34
CA GLN A 27 -15.62 -10.62 25.21
C GLN A 27 -15.50 -9.33 24.39
N PRO A 28 -14.49 -9.24 23.52
CA PRO A 28 -14.29 -8.05 22.71
C PRO A 28 -15.45 -7.84 21.73
N ASN A 29 -15.82 -6.59 21.53
CA ASN A 29 -16.74 -6.17 20.49
C ASN A 29 -16.12 -4.98 19.76
N TRP A 30 -16.15 -4.95 18.43
CA TRP A 30 -15.37 -3.99 17.66
C TRP A 30 -16.26 -2.87 17.12
N ALA A 31 -15.84 -1.62 17.38
CA ALA A 31 -16.39 -0.47 16.66
C ALA A 31 -16.04 -0.54 15.17
N PRO A 32 -16.75 0.22 14.31
CA PRO A 32 -16.35 0.39 12.92
C PRO A 32 -14.87 0.77 12.79
N PRO A 33 -14.11 0.16 11.86
CA PRO A 33 -12.69 0.45 11.69
C PRO A 33 -12.43 1.92 11.34
N VAL A 34 -11.37 2.47 11.91
CA VAL A 34 -10.86 3.82 11.63
C VAL A 34 -9.50 3.70 10.95
N SER A 35 -9.31 4.38 9.82
CA SER A 35 -8.00 4.44 9.15
C SER A 35 -7.04 5.33 9.93
N LEU A 36 -5.93 4.75 10.41
CA LEU A 36 -4.81 5.51 10.97
C LEU A 36 -3.81 5.90 9.88
N VAL A 37 -3.57 4.98 8.95
CA VAL A 37 -2.77 5.23 7.74
C VAL A 37 -3.66 4.90 6.55
N TRP A 38 -3.80 5.85 5.64
CA TRP A 38 -4.58 5.67 4.42
C TRP A 38 -3.87 4.70 3.46
N PRO A 39 -4.62 3.98 2.61
CA PRO A 39 -4.02 3.13 1.59
C PRO A 39 -3.02 3.93 0.75
N CYS A 40 -1.90 3.32 0.38
CA CYS A 40 -1.06 3.92 -0.64
C CYS A 40 -1.87 3.95 -1.94
N GLU A 41 -1.85 5.10 -2.62
CA GLU A 41 -2.45 5.19 -3.95
C GLU A 41 -1.74 4.17 -4.83
N GLU A 42 -2.50 3.26 -5.45
CA GLU A 42 -1.95 2.31 -6.40
C GLU A 42 -1.40 3.08 -7.61
N GLU A 43 -0.14 3.51 -7.55
CA GLU A 43 0.61 3.82 -8.76
C GLU A 43 0.92 2.51 -9.46
N ASN A 44 -0.13 2.02 -10.15
CA ASN A 44 -0.24 0.92 -11.09
C ASN A 44 0.54 -0.35 -10.73
N THR A 45 -0.02 -1.49 -11.10
CA THR A 45 0.57 -2.83 -10.85
C THR A 45 1.91 -3.06 -11.55
N LEU A 46 2.51 -2.03 -12.14
CA LEU A 46 3.76 -2.02 -12.85
C LEU A 46 4.80 -1.27 -12.03
N LEU A 47 5.97 -1.88 -11.88
CA LEU A 47 7.17 -1.28 -11.30
C LEU A 47 7.75 -0.16 -12.20
N ILE A 48 6.91 0.58 -12.91
CA ILE A 48 7.29 1.70 -13.76
C ILE A 48 7.04 2.96 -12.94
N PRO A 49 8.02 3.89 -12.83
CA PRO A 49 7.87 5.06 -11.99
C PRO A 49 6.93 5.99 -12.74
N TYR A 50 5.65 5.85 -12.47
CA TYR A 50 4.78 7.00 -12.44
C TYR A 50 4.87 7.49 -11.01
N ARG A 51 5.33 8.73 -10.78
CA ARG A 51 5.26 9.44 -9.52
C ARG A 51 4.63 10.77 -9.88
N ASN A 52 3.32 10.92 -9.65
CA ASN A 52 2.53 12.10 -10.01
C ASN A 52 3.00 13.36 -9.25
N GLY A 53 4.11 13.96 -9.66
CA GLY A 53 4.66 15.18 -9.05
C GLY A 53 5.45 14.98 -7.75
N MET A 54 5.75 13.73 -7.34
CA MET A 54 6.62 13.45 -6.18
C MET A 54 8.07 13.17 -6.60
N GLU A 55 9.03 13.59 -5.77
CA GLU A 55 10.44 13.26 -6.00
C GLU A 55 10.67 11.74 -6.00
N LEU A 56 11.35 11.24 -7.04
CA LEU A 56 11.59 9.81 -7.26
C LEU A 56 12.32 9.10 -6.11
N TRP A 57 13.05 9.87 -5.31
CA TRP A 57 13.98 9.37 -4.29
C TRP A 57 13.43 9.46 -2.87
N ALA A 58 12.31 10.16 -2.68
CA ALA A 58 11.70 10.31 -1.36
C ALA A 58 11.09 8.98 -0.88
N PRO A 59 11.20 8.65 0.42
CA PRO A 59 10.42 7.58 1.02
C PRO A 59 8.93 7.80 0.78
N THR A 60 8.21 6.74 0.43
CA THR A 60 6.76 6.78 0.26
C THR A 60 6.14 5.59 0.99
N PRO A 61 4.92 5.71 1.54
CA PRO A 61 4.26 4.58 2.15
C PRO A 61 4.13 3.42 1.14
N GLY A 62 4.58 2.24 1.54
CA GLY A 62 4.55 1.03 0.73
C GLY A 62 3.30 0.17 0.92
N TRP A 63 3.43 -1.09 0.54
CA TRP A 63 2.39 -2.11 0.64
C TRP A 63 2.64 -3.07 1.81
N SER A 64 1.64 -3.91 2.11
CA SER A 64 1.76 -5.00 3.09
C SER A 64 2.32 -4.53 4.44
N THR A 65 1.66 -3.52 5.02
CA THR A 65 2.12 -2.90 6.27
C THR A 65 2.18 -3.89 7.42
N GLN A 66 3.21 -3.76 8.24
CA GLN A 66 3.45 -4.51 9.46
C GLN A 66 3.46 -3.53 10.63
N PRO A 67 2.29 -3.21 11.22
CA PRO A 67 2.22 -2.29 12.34
C PRO A 67 2.71 -2.94 13.64
N ALA A 68 3.37 -2.15 14.47
CA ALA A 68 3.77 -2.46 15.83
C ALA A 68 3.41 -1.27 16.73
N VAL A 69 2.94 -1.56 17.94
CA VAL A 69 2.48 -0.54 18.90
C VAL A 69 3.30 -0.64 20.17
N GLY A 70 3.71 0.50 20.72
CA GLY A 70 4.43 0.58 21.98
C GLY A 70 4.66 2.01 22.41
N ASP A 71 4.90 2.23 23.69
CA ASP A 71 5.40 3.51 24.20
C ASP A 71 6.89 3.61 23.84
N LEU A 72 7.23 4.42 22.84
CA LEU A 72 8.60 4.49 22.30
C LEU A 72 9.35 5.75 22.77
N ASN A 73 8.62 6.76 23.23
CA ASN A 73 9.17 8.02 23.71
C ASN A 73 9.12 8.18 25.24
N GLY A 74 8.46 7.27 25.96
CA GLY A 74 8.32 7.27 27.41
C GLY A 74 7.22 8.18 27.96
N ASP A 75 6.27 8.62 27.12
CA ASP A 75 5.16 9.51 27.53
C ASP A 75 3.91 8.75 28.03
N HIS A 76 4.00 7.42 28.14
CA HIS A 76 2.92 6.52 28.55
C HIS A 76 1.72 6.49 27.58
N LEU A 77 1.88 7.02 26.37
CA LEU A 77 0.96 6.86 25.27
C LEU A 77 1.55 5.85 24.26
N PRO A 78 0.71 4.98 23.67
CA PRO A 78 1.19 4.05 22.66
C PRO A 78 1.42 4.78 21.34
N ASP A 79 2.65 4.74 20.85
CA ASP A 79 3.06 5.13 19.51
C ASP A 79 2.84 3.99 18.51
N LEU A 80 2.87 4.33 17.23
CA LEU A 80 2.74 3.38 16.12
C LEU A 80 4.00 3.39 15.25
N VAL A 81 4.58 2.21 15.05
CA VAL A 81 5.62 1.97 14.04
C VAL A 81 5.04 1.11 12.94
N VAL A 82 5.28 1.49 11.70
CA VAL A 82 4.79 0.75 10.53
C VAL A 82 5.95 0.41 9.62
N GLY A 83 6.26 -0.88 9.52
CA GLY A 83 7.10 -1.39 8.45
C GLY A 83 6.29 -1.60 7.17
N ASP A 84 6.90 -1.40 6.02
CA ASP A 84 6.26 -1.70 4.73
C ASP A 84 7.17 -2.49 3.77
N SER A 85 6.57 -2.92 2.66
CA SER A 85 7.30 -3.38 1.48
C SER A 85 7.16 -2.33 0.39
N ASN A 86 8.30 -1.85 -0.12
CA ASN A 86 8.33 -0.85 -1.18
C ASN A 86 9.46 -1.13 -2.19
N CYS A 87 9.61 -0.24 -3.16
CA CYS A 87 10.71 -0.22 -4.11
C CYS A 87 11.33 1.18 -4.10
N ARG A 88 12.65 1.26 -3.92
CA ARG A 88 13.39 2.51 -4.05
C ARG A 88 13.96 2.60 -5.45
N VAL A 89 13.79 3.75 -6.10
CA VAL A 89 14.47 4.05 -7.36
C VAL A 89 15.97 4.12 -7.09
N VAL A 90 16.79 3.35 -7.81
CA VAL A 90 18.26 3.37 -7.72
C VAL A 90 18.93 3.85 -9.00
N LYS A 91 18.22 3.76 -10.12
CA LYS A 91 18.67 4.26 -11.42
C LYS A 91 17.46 4.75 -12.19
N TYR A 92 17.55 5.96 -12.74
CA TYR A 92 16.47 6.54 -13.52
C TYR A 92 16.95 6.84 -14.95
N ARG A 93 16.15 6.45 -15.94
CA ARG A 93 16.25 6.90 -17.32
C ARG A 93 14.85 7.21 -17.82
N GLU A 94 14.72 8.30 -18.57
CA GLU A 94 13.46 8.60 -19.24
C GLU A 94 13.16 7.56 -20.33
N LEU A 95 11.90 7.16 -20.42
CA LEU A 95 11.42 6.30 -21.50
C LEU A 95 11.41 7.09 -22.81
N SER A 96 11.81 6.45 -23.91
CA SER A 96 11.58 7.04 -25.22
C SER A 96 10.07 7.19 -25.48
N PRO A 97 9.66 8.11 -26.38
CA PRO A 97 8.24 8.23 -26.76
C PRO A 97 7.62 6.91 -27.23
N GLU A 98 8.40 6.08 -27.93
CA GLU A 98 7.98 4.76 -28.41
C GLU A 98 7.78 3.78 -27.25
N GLU A 99 8.75 3.70 -26.33
CA GLU A 99 8.64 2.85 -25.13
C GLU A 99 7.43 3.25 -24.27
N ARG A 100 7.20 4.56 -24.11
CA ARG A 100 6.03 5.07 -23.39
C ARG A 100 4.74 4.63 -24.07
N LYS A 101 4.64 4.76 -25.38
CA LYS A 101 3.46 4.34 -26.15
C LYS A 101 3.20 2.83 -26.04
N GLU A 102 4.27 2.01 -26.05
CA GLU A 102 4.16 0.57 -25.83
C GLU A 102 3.63 0.25 -24.42
N ILE A 103 4.19 0.88 -23.39
CA ILE A 103 3.78 0.71 -21.99
C ILE A 103 2.32 1.13 -21.80
N ASP A 104 1.92 2.28 -22.35
CA ASP A 104 0.54 2.79 -22.25
C ASP A 104 -0.46 1.85 -22.93
N ALA A 105 -0.09 1.25 -24.08
CA ALA A 105 -0.92 0.26 -24.77
C ALA A 105 -1.08 -1.02 -23.95
N LEU A 106 0.00 -1.51 -23.32
CA LEU A 106 -0.03 -2.68 -22.45
C LEU A 106 -0.82 -2.44 -21.16
N LEU A 107 -0.68 -1.26 -20.55
CA LEU A 107 -1.48 -0.82 -19.40
C LEU A 107 -2.96 -0.80 -19.74
N LYS A 108 -3.33 -0.21 -20.87
CA LYS A 108 -4.72 -0.18 -21.35
C LYS A 108 -5.26 -1.60 -21.54
N LYS A 109 -4.52 -2.46 -22.26
CA LYS A 109 -4.88 -3.87 -22.45
C LYS A 109 -5.11 -4.60 -21.13
N ARG A 110 -4.26 -4.34 -20.12
CA ARG A 110 -4.38 -4.93 -18.79
C ARG A 110 -5.65 -4.49 -18.06
N VAL A 111 -5.99 -3.19 -18.11
CA VAL A 111 -7.21 -2.64 -17.52
C VAL A 111 -8.45 -3.25 -18.18
N ASP A 112 -8.47 -3.32 -19.51
CA ASP A 112 -9.57 -3.91 -20.28
C ASP A 112 -9.77 -5.40 -19.91
N LEU A 113 -8.69 -6.15 -19.74
CA LEU A 113 -8.73 -7.55 -19.31
C LEU A 113 -9.28 -7.70 -17.89
N LEU A 114 -8.84 -6.88 -16.94
CA LEU A 114 -9.37 -6.90 -15.57
C LEU A 114 -10.87 -6.61 -15.53
N GLN A 115 -11.31 -5.60 -16.30
CA GLN A 115 -12.72 -5.26 -16.40
C GLN A 115 -13.52 -6.43 -16.99
N LYS A 116 -13.02 -7.05 -18.07
CA LYS A 116 -13.68 -8.20 -18.70
C LYS A 116 -13.78 -9.39 -17.75
N ILE A 117 -12.72 -9.67 -16.99
CA ILE A 117 -12.70 -10.74 -15.97
C ILE A 117 -13.71 -10.46 -14.86
N GLY A 118 -13.78 -9.23 -14.37
CA GLY A 118 -14.74 -8.85 -13.32
C GLY A 118 -16.21 -8.95 -13.75
N GLN A 119 -16.49 -8.89 -15.06
CA GLN A 119 -17.83 -8.98 -15.63
C GLN A 119 -18.23 -10.39 -16.09
N SER A 120 -17.31 -11.35 -16.09
CA SER A 120 -17.52 -12.69 -16.65
C SER A 120 -17.59 -13.76 -15.56
N PRO A 121 -18.34 -14.86 -15.77
CA PRO A 121 -18.40 -15.95 -14.81
C PRO A 121 -17.05 -16.69 -14.68
N PRO A 122 -16.71 -17.25 -13.50
CA PRO A 122 -15.39 -17.84 -13.22
C PRO A 122 -14.93 -18.94 -14.18
N GLU A 123 -15.86 -19.72 -14.75
CA GLU A 123 -15.58 -20.76 -15.74
C GLU A 123 -15.18 -20.23 -17.13
N ALA A 124 -15.51 -18.98 -17.46
CA ALA A 124 -15.30 -18.40 -18.79
C ALA A 124 -14.04 -17.54 -18.91
N ILE A 125 -13.29 -17.35 -17.82
CA ILE A 125 -12.18 -16.37 -17.72
C ILE A 125 -10.78 -16.98 -17.76
N THR A 126 -10.65 -18.28 -18.03
CA THR A 126 -9.35 -18.98 -18.03
C THR A 126 -8.39 -18.37 -19.06
N THR A 127 -8.89 -18.08 -20.26
CA THR A 127 -8.11 -17.47 -21.34
C THR A 127 -7.74 -16.03 -21.01
N GLU A 128 -8.70 -15.23 -20.51
CA GLU A 128 -8.49 -13.85 -20.10
C GLU A 128 -7.48 -13.73 -18.97
N LYS A 129 -7.52 -14.64 -17.99
CA LYS A 129 -6.53 -14.72 -16.91
C LYS A 129 -5.14 -15.04 -17.44
N ALA A 130 -5.01 -15.96 -18.39
CA ALA A 130 -3.74 -16.25 -19.04
C ALA A 130 -3.22 -15.02 -19.81
N MET A 131 -4.07 -14.35 -20.59
CA MET A 131 -3.71 -13.10 -21.30
C MET A 131 -3.32 -11.98 -20.33
N LEU A 132 -4.00 -11.87 -19.19
CA LEU A 132 -3.68 -10.91 -18.13
C LEU A 132 -2.30 -11.19 -17.54
N TRP A 133 -2.00 -12.47 -17.32
CA TRP A 133 -0.70 -12.91 -16.82
C TRP A 133 0.43 -12.57 -17.80
N GLU A 134 0.29 -12.94 -19.07
CA GLU A 134 1.29 -12.62 -20.11
C GLU A 134 1.50 -11.11 -20.26
N THR A 135 0.41 -10.33 -20.31
CA THR A 135 0.48 -8.86 -20.37
C THR A 135 1.20 -8.29 -19.14
N THR A 136 0.97 -8.89 -17.96
CA THR A 136 1.67 -8.48 -16.73
C THR A 136 3.15 -8.83 -16.78
N LEU A 137 3.52 -10.01 -17.30
CA LEU A 137 4.92 -10.40 -17.48
C LEU A 137 5.66 -9.50 -18.47
N GLU A 138 5.04 -9.13 -19.59
CA GLU A 138 5.62 -8.19 -20.57
C GLU A 138 5.91 -6.83 -19.92
N LEU A 139 4.95 -6.32 -19.15
CA LEU A 139 5.13 -5.05 -18.44
C LEU A 139 6.23 -5.14 -17.37
N ILE A 140 6.29 -6.27 -16.63
CA ILE A 140 7.39 -6.54 -15.70
C ILE A 140 8.72 -6.55 -16.45
N GLN A 141 8.82 -7.24 -17.59
CA GLN A 141 10.05 -7.33 -18.38
C GLN A 141 10.51 -5.95 -18.85
N LYS A 142 9.60 -5.10 -19.34
CA LYS A 142 9.91 -3.70 -19.70
C LYS A 142 10.36 -2.87 -18.48
N SER A 143 9.96 -3.24 -17.27
CA SER A 143 10.41 -2.63 -16.01
C SER A 143 11.70 -3.24 -15.42
N THR A 144 12.21 -4.37 -15.94
CA THR A 144 13.36 -5.12 -15.35
C THR A 144 14.73 -4.51 -15.59
N ASP A 145 14.84 -3.46 -16.41
CA ASP A 145 16.01 -2.58 -16.33
C ASP A 145 16.13 -2.17 -14.86
N ARG A 146 17.23 -2.53 -14.17
CA ARG A 146 17.37 -2.52 -12.70
C ARG A 146 17.32 -1.10 -12.11
N ARG A 147 16.17 -0.46 -12.27
CA ARG A 147 15.83 0.90 -11.86
C ARG A 147 15.41 0.94 -10.40
N TYR A 148 15.18 -0.24 -9.81
CA TYR A 148 14.70 -0.39 -8.45
C TYR A 148 15.44 -1.46 -7.68
N GLU A 149 15.52 -1.21 -6.38
CA GLU A 149 15.80 -2.22 -5.38
C GLU A 149 14.55 -2.39 -4.52
N ARG A 150 14.19 -3.65 -4.26
CA ARG A 150 13.19 -3.97 -3.24
C ARG A 150 13.70 -3.43 -1.91
N CYS A 151 12.89 -2.62 -1.26
CA CYS A 151 13.19 -2.07 0.05
C CYS A 151 11.97 -2.19 0.96
N GLY A 152 12.13 -1.77 2.20
CA GLY A 152 11.04 -1.46 3.10
C GLY A 152 11.39 -0.18 3.82
N TRP A 153 10.38 0.65 4.07
CA TRP A 153 10.52 1.82 4.92
C TRP A 153 9.96 1.51 6.31
N LEU A 154 10.50 2.22 7.30
CA LEU A 154 10.00 2.21 8.66
C LEU A 154 9.43 3.60 8.96
N TRP A 155 8.14 3.66 9.24
CA TRP A 155 7.43 4.89 9.58
C TRP A 155 7.18 4.93 11.08
N TYR A 156 7.46 6.07 11.70
CA TYR A 156 7.18 6.32 13.09
C TYR A 156 6.08 7.38 13.20
N PHE A 157 4.98 7.02 13.86
CA PHE A 157 3.85 7.88 14.15
C PHE A 157 3.77 8.08 15.66
N GLN A 158 4.20 9.25 16.12
CA GLN A 158 4.08 9.63 17.52
C GLN A 158 2.62 9.90 17.83
N ARG A 159 2.11 9.29 18.89
CA ARG A 159 0.80 9.65 19.41
C ARG A 159 0.92 10.93 20.22
N GLN A 160 0.15 11.94 19.86
CA GLN A 160 0.03 13.14 20.68
C GLN A 160 -1.27 13.07 21.48
N SER A 161 -1.19 13.45 22.76
CA SER A 161 -2.41 13.81 23.49
C SER A 161 -3.06 14.96 22.74
N LEU A 162 -4.37 14.87 22.52
CA LEU A 162 -5.14 16.04 22.14
C LEU A 162 -5.10 16.95 23.38
N ALA A 163 -4.08 17.80 23.47
CA ALA A 163 -4.12 18.90 24.42
C ALA A 163 -5.41 19.67 24.10
N THR A 164 -6.39 19.61 24.99
CA THR A 164 -7.36 20.70 25.09
C THR A 164 -6.51 21.96 25.27
N PRO A 165 -6.58 22.95 24.36
CA PRO A 165 -5.93 24.21 24.61
C PRO A 165 -6.53 24.77 25.90
N ASP A 166 -5.74 24.77 26.97
CA ASP A 166 -5.94 25.36 28.30
C ASP A 166 -7.41 25.58 28.75
N GLU A 167 -7.93 24.71 29.63
CA GLU A 167 -8.97 25.07 30.62
C GLU A 167 -8.32 25.41 31.97
#